data_AF-A0A8T4LWD5-F1
#
_entry.id   AF-A0A8T4LWD5-F1
#
_cell.length_a   1.000
_cell.length_b   1.000
_cell.length_c   1.000
_cell.angle_alpha   90.00
_cell.angle_beta   90.00
_cell.angle_gamma   90.00
#
_symmetry.space_group_name_H-M   'P 1'
#
loop_
_entity.id
_entity.type
_entity.pdbx_description
1 polymer ?
#
loop_
_entity_poly.entity_id
_entity_poly.type
_entity_poly.pdbx_seq_one_letter_code
_entity_poly.pdbx_strand_id
1 'polypeptide(L)'
;MIIMANIPEWQYPLYKEPDKVAYAILEKIGKSKLYPKLVGSKEEINDFLKLLVVSQKMKYYRKFRDIALNEFKKKEANIPKILDESKNLEIPRGIDESWAIFIQDKRLCKLMDKFQDAKIQFIGNDDEVSEFFVRFLLSQLLQDWRGPLMAVLLECLQDKKVKIAKLNNLLKIWDYTKVF
;
A
#
# COMPACT_ATOMS: atom_id res chain seq x y z
N MET A 1 12.06 18.35 -29.48
CA MET A 1 12.68 18.26 -28.15
C MET A 1 11.59 17.83 -27.18
N ILE A 2 11.53 16.54 -26.86
CA ILE A 2 10.56 16.03 -25.87
C ILE A 2 11.07 16.55 -24.52
N ILE A 3 10.34 17.46 -23.90
CA ILE A 3 10.58 17.84 -22.51
C ILE A 3 10.35 16.55 -21.73
N MET A 4 11.42 15.90 -21.26
CA MET A 4 11.29 14.84 -20.28
C MET A 4 10.69 15.52 -19.04
N ALA A 5 9.38 15.37 -18.86
CA ALA A 5 8.74 15.72 -17.61
C ALA A 5 9.53 15.03 -16.50
N ASN A 6 9.99 15.79 -15.51
CA ASN A 6 10.72 15.24 -14.37
C ASN A 6 9.82 14.22 -13.67
N ILE A 7 10.02 12.93 -14.00
CA ILE A 7 9.30 11.83 -13.37
C ILE A 7 9.65 11.90 -11.88
N PRO A 8 8.67 12.05 -10.99
CA PRO A 8 8.98 12.09 -9.59
C PRO A 8 9.47 10.72 -9.14
N GLU A 9 10.76 10.63 -8.82
CA GLU A 9 11.41 9.40 -8.33
C GLU A 9 10.80 8.85 -7.03
N TRP A 10 9.93 9.63 -6.38
CA TRP A 10 9.17 9.24 -5.21
C TRP A 10 7.87 8.50 -5.55
N GLN A 11 7.35 8.60 -6.77
CA GLN A 11 6.16 7.86 -7.24
C GLN A 11 6.50 6.51 -7.87
N TYR A 12 7.75 6.35 -8.33
CA TYR A 12 8.18 5.13 -8.99
C TYR A 12 9.17 4.39 -8.10
N PRO A 13 8.90 3.12 -7.77
CA PRO A 13 9.88 2.25 -7.13
C PRO A 13 11.02 2.03 -8.12
N LEU A 14 12.04 2.87 -8.00
CA LEU A 14 13.35 2.60 -8.57
C LEU A 14 14.06 1.78 -7.50
N TYR A 15 14.52 0.57 -7.82
CA TYR A 15 15.23 -0.37 -6.92
C TYR A 15 16.50 0.25 -6.28
N LYS A 16 16.30 1.20 -5.35
CA LYS A 16 17.32 1.88 -4.57
C LYS A 16 17.60 1.05 -3.31
N GLU A 17 18.72 1.31 -2.63
CA GLU A 17 19.09 0.58 -1.41
C GLU A 17 17.97 0.52 -0.35
N PRO A 18 17.23 1.60 -0.03
CA PRO A 18 16.11 1.52 0.91
C PRO A 18 15.00 0.57 0.46
N ASP A 19 14.79 0.40 -0.84
CA ASP A 19 13.76 -0.46 -1.41
C ASP A 19 14.20 -1.94 -1.37
N LYS A 20 15.50 -2.22 -1.53
CA LYS A 20 16.09 -3.55 -1.32
C LYS A 20 16.01 -4.00 0.13
N VAL A 21 16.29 -3.10 1.08
CA VAL A 21 16.16 -3.38 2.52
C VAL A 21 14.71 -3.69 2.87
N ALA A 22 13.77 -2.89 2.38
CA ALA A 22 12.34 -3.13 2.57
C ALA A 22 11.91 -4.49 1.98
N TYR A 23 12.37 -4.83 0.77
CA TYR A 23 12.11 -6.12 0.15
C TYR A 23 12.57 -7.28 1.02
N ALA A 24 13.82 -7.26 1.52
CA ALA A 24 14.35 -8.33 2.35
C ALA A 24 13.56 -8.55 3.65
N ILE A 25 13.07 -7.47 4.25
CA ILE A 25 12.19 -7.54 5.44
C ILE A 25 10.86 -8.18 5.08
N LEU A 26 10.21 -7.70 4.00
CA LEU A 26 8.92 -8.20 3.54
C LEU A 26 9.01 -9.67 3.13
N GLU A 27 10.05 -10.06 2.43
CA GLU A 27 10.33 -11.46 2.05
C GLU A 27 10.45 -12.34 3.30
N LYS A 28 11.19 -11.90 4.32
CA LYS A 28 11.33 -12.65 5.57
C LYS A 28 10.00 -12.87 6.28
N ILE A 29 9.16 -11.82 6.37
CA ILE A 29 7.83 -11.91 6.99
C ILE A 29 6.91 -12.80 6.15
N GLY A 30 6.90 -12.62 4.83
CA GLY A 30 6.06 -13.39 3.91
C GLY A 30 6.39 -14.89 3.91
N LYS A 31 7.68 -15.25 3.85
CA LYS A 31 8.13 -16.65 3.87
C LYS A 31 7.90 -17.34 5.21
N SER A 32 8.04 -16.62 6.33
CA SER A 32 7.82 -17.22 7.65
C SER A 32 6.34 -17.48 7.91
N LYS A 33 5.44 -16.68 7.31
CA LYS A 33 4.00 -16.66 7.60
C LYS A 33 3.70 -16.45 9.10
N LEU A 34 4.69 -15.97 9.87
CA LEU A 34 4.55 -15.61 11.27
C LEU A 34 4.20 -14.13 11.33
N TYR A 35 2.92 -13.85 11.15
CA TYR A 35 2.40 -12.49 11.14
C TYR A 35 2.22 -11.93 12.56
N PRO A 36 2.40 -10.61 12.74
CA PRO A 36 2.15 -9.98 14.02
C PRO A 36 0.65 -9.99 14.35
N LYS A 37 0.33 -10.11 15.64
CA LYS A 37 -0.99 -9.74 16.13
C LYS A 37 -1.18 -8.23 15.96
N LEU A 38 -2.37 -7.80 15.56
CA LEU A 38 -2.67 -6.38 15.38
C LEU A 38 -3.24 -5.79 16.66
N VAL A 39 -2.59 -4.73 17.15
CA VAL A 39 -3.05 -3.97 18.32
C VAL A 39 -3.69 -2.70 17.81
N GLY A 40 -5.00 -2.57 18.04
CA GLY A 40 -5.82 -1.45 17.63
C GLY A 40 -7.30 -1.83 17.58
N SER A 41 -8.16 -0.84 17.55
CA SER A 41 -9.58 -1.01 17.27
C SER A 41 -9.81 -1.40 15.81
N LYS A 42 -11.01 -1.95 15.51
CA LYS A 42 -11.43 -2.25 14.14
C LYS A 42 -11.42 -1.00 13.24
N GLU A 43 -11.74 0.16 13.81
CA GLU A 43 -11.76 1.44 13.10
C GLU A 43 -10.34 1.86 12.74
N GLU A 44 -9.39 1.80 13.68
CA GLU A 44 -7.99 2.13 13.43
C GLU A 44 -7.34 1.18 12.42
N ILE A 45 -7.64 -0.13 12.48
CA ILE A 45 -7.17 -1.10 11.47
C ILE A 45 -7.73 -0.74 10.08
N ASN A 46 -9.00 -0.38 10.00
CA ASN A 46 -9.62 0.02 8.75
C ASN A 46 -8.99 1.30 8.17
N ASP A 47 -8.74 2.29 9.02
CA ASP A 47 -8.08 3.54 8.64
C ASP A 47 -6.64 3.31 8.17
N PHE A 48 -5.91 2.44 8.86
CA PHE A 48 -4.58 2.01 8.42
C PHE A 48 -4.61 1.34 7.04
N LEU A 49 -5.57 0.45 6.78
CA LEU A 49 -5.70 -0.22 5.48
C LEU A 49 -6.07 0.76 4.36
N LYS A 50 -6.97 1.72 4.63
CA LYS A 50 -7.24 2.81 3.70
C LYS A 50 -5.96 3.60 3.42
N LEU A 51 -5.24 3.99 4.46
CA LEU A 51 -3.99 4.75 4.38
C LEU A 51 -2.92 4.00 3.57
N LEU A 52 -2.79 2.69 3.79
CA LEU A 52 -1.89 1.80 3.06
C LEU A 52 -2.19 1.83 1.55
N VAL A 53 -3.46 1.65 1.16
CA VAL A 53 -3.86 1.62 -0.25
C VAL A 53 -3.58 2.96 -0.94
N VAL A 54 -3.83 4.10 -0.27
CA VAL A 54 -3.56 5.43 -0.86
C VAL A 54 -2.13 5.93 -0.64
N SER A 55 -1.28 5.16 0.03
CA SER A 55 0.08 5.60 0.41
C SER A 55 0.95 5.98 -0.79
N GLN A 56 0.68 5.42 -1.97
CA GLN A 56 1.37 5.81 -3.22
C GLN A 56 1.12 7.28 -3.59
N LYS A 57 0.01 7.90 -3.16
CA LYS A 57 -0.17 9.36 -3.33
C LYS A 57 0.72 10.19 -2.41
N MET A 58 1.26 9.63 -1.34
CA MET A 58 2.08 10.38 -0.37
C MET A 58 3.41 10.75 -0.99
N LYS A 59 3.77 12.04 -0.92
CA LYS A 59 5.10 12.53 -1.33
C LYS A 59 6.24 11.76 -0.64
N TYR A 60 6.02 11.34 0.60
CA TYR A 60 6.98 10.62 1.43
C TYR A 60 6.54 9.19 1.74
N TYR A 61 5.98 8.46 0.75
CA TYR A 61 5.48 7.09 0.96
C TYR A 61 6.51 6.14 1.61
N ARG A 62 7.80 6.28 1.27
CA ARG A 62 8.87 5.44 1.87
C ARG A 62 8.94 5.61 3.39
N LYS A 63 8.69 6.83 3.90
CA LYS A 63 8.65 7.09 5.34
C LYS A 63 7.45 6.39 5.99
N PHE A 64 6.26 6.45 5.38
CA PHE A 64 5.09 5.69 5.83
C PHE A 64 5.38 4.18 5.85
N ARG A 65 5.93 3.65 4.74
CA ARG A 65 6.31 2.25 4.63
C ARG A 65 7.26 1.83 5.75
N ASP A 66 8.30 2.63 6.02
CA ASP A 66 9.32 2.29 7.01
C ASP A 66 8.77 2.33 8.45
N ILE A 67 7.88 3.29 8.75
CA ILE A 67 7.12 3.32 10.01
C ILE A 67 6.33 2.02 10.19
N ALA A 68 5.53 1.66 9.18
CA ALA A 68 4.72 0.44 9.25
C ALA A 68 5.60 -0.83 9.34
N LEU A 69 6.65 -0.94 8.53
CA LEU A 69 7.59 -2.08 8.58
C LEU A 69 8.25 -2.23 9.95
N ASN A 70 8.55 -1.13 10.65
CA ASN A 70 9.15 -1.22 11.98
C ASN A 70 8.21 -1.80 13.02
N GLU A 71 6.91 -1.57 12.90
CA GLU A 71 5.90 -2.21 13.74
C GLU A 71 5.63 -3.67 13.31
N PHE A 72 5.56 -3.94 12.00
CA PHE A 72 5.29 -5.29 11.48
C PHE A 72 6.44 -6.30 11.64
N LYS A 73 7.65 -5.85 12.00
CA LYS A 73 8.76 -6.74 12.40
C LYS A 73 8.60 -7.34 13.80
N LYS A 74 7.70 -6.80 14.61
CA LYS A 74 7.49 -7.21 16.00
C LYS A 74 6.51 -8.39 16.07
N LYS A 75 6.30 -8.93 17.27
CA LYS A 75 5.22 -9.91 17.51
C LYS A 75 3.83 -9.27 17.53
N GLU A 76 3.78 -7.99 17.89
CA GLU A 76 2.56 -7.20 17.93
C GLU A 76 2.81 -5.89 17.17
N ALA A 77 1.97 -5.59 16.19
CA ALA A 77 2.03 -4.36 15.42
C ALA A 77 1.03 -3.35 16.00
N ASN A 78 1.53 -2.21 16.49
CA ASN A 78 0.70 -1.17 17.09
C ASN A 78 0.15 -0.23 16.01
N ILE A 79 -1.09 -0.47 15.58
CA ILE A 79 -1.75 0.31 14.52
C ILE A 79 -1.97 1.78 14.92
N PRO A 80 -2.45 2.12 16.13
CA PRO A 80 -2.58 3.51 16.57
C PRO A 80 -1.26 4.29 16.45
N LYS A 81 -0.14 3.65 16.79
CA LYS A 81 1.19 4.25 16.66
C LYS A 81 1.58 4.51 15.21
N ILE A 82 1.31 3.57 14.30
CA ILE A 82 1.56 3.78 12.85
C ILE A 82 0.78 5.00 12.37
N LEU A 83 -0.50 5.11 12.74
CA LEU A 83 -1.36 6.23 12.35
C LEU A 83 -0.84 7.57 12.92
N ASP A 84 -0.47 7.61 14.20
CA ASP A 84 0.04 8.82 14.83
C ASP A 84 1.37 9.30 14.22
N GLU A 85 2.32 8.39 14.00
CA GLU A 85 3.60 8.72 13.35
C GLU A 85 3.44 9.13 11.87
N SER A 86 2.33 8.71 11.24
CA SER A 86 2.02 9.00 9.84
C SER A 86 1.12 10.21 9.64
N LYS A 87 0.57 10.83 10.70
CA LYS A 87 -0.45 11.89 10.59
C LYS A 87 0.00 13.12 9.81
N ASN A 88 1.31 13.40 9.80
CA ASN A 88 1.91 14.54 9.10
C ASN A 88 2.41 14.17 7.69
N LEU A 89 2.23 12.92 7.26
CA LEU A 89 2.53 12.51 5.90
C LEU A 89 1.33 12.87 5.04
N GLU A 90 1.37 14.09 4.49
CA GLU A 90 0.29 14.60 3.65
C GLU A 90 -0.04 13.66 2.50
N ILE A 91 -1.32 13.31 2.38
CA ILE A 91 -1.89 12.72 1.18
C ILE A 91 -2.47 13.88 0.38
N PRO A 92 -1.89 14.24 -0.79
CA PRO A 92 -2.41 15.32 -1.61
C PRO A 92 -3.90 15.11 -1.90
N ARG A 93 -4.72 16.12 -1.57
CA ARG A 93 -6.13 16.16 -1.97
C ARG A 93 -6.23 16.74 -3.38
N GLY A 94 -7.04 16.11 -4.22
CA GLY A 94 -7.19 16.49 -5.62
C GLY A 94 -6.12 15.87 -6.52
N ILE A 95 -6.32 16.05 -7.82
CA ILE A 95 -5.45 15.48 -8.84
C ILE A 95 -4.24 16.41 -9.02
N ASP A 96 -3.15 16.14 -8.30
CA ASP A 96 -1.85 16.61 -8.77
C ASP A 96 -1.45 15.73 -9.96
N GLU A 97 -1.94 16.06 -11.16
CA GLU A 97 -1.57 15.38 -12.41
C GLU A 97 -0.18 15.77 -12.90
N SER A 98 0.56 16.65 -12.21
CA SER A 98 1.84 17.17 -12.69
C SER A 98 2.86 16.06 -12.94
N TRP A 99 2.72 14.93 -12.25
CA TRP A 99 3.51 13.73 -12.42
C TRP A 99 2.89 12.64 -13.29
N ALA A 100 1.60 12.75 -13.59
CA ALA A 100 0.86 11.76 -14.35
C ALA A 100 1.14 11.94 -15.84
N ILE A 101 2.27 11.37 -16.28
CA ILE A 101 2.73 11.44 -17.67
C ILE A 101 1.79 10.65 -18.59
N PHE A 102 1.26 9.52 -18.12
CA PHE A 102 0.39 8.66 -18.92
C PHE A 102 -1.10 8.82 -18.54
N ILE A 103 -1.99 8.59 -19.52
CA ILE A 103 -3.45 8.60 -19.30
C ILE A 103 -3.87 7.60 -18.21
N GLN A 104 -3.17 6.47 -18.10
CA GLN A 104 -3.44 5.48 -17.05
C GLN A 104 -3.14 6.04 -15.65
N ASP A 105 -2.09 6.85 -15.50
CA ASP A 105 -1.73 7.46 -14.23
C ASP A 105 -2.80 8.46 -13.79
N LYS A 106 -3.35 9.26 -14.72
CA LYS A 106 -4.48 10.17 -14.44
C LYS A 106 -5.74 9.42 -13.99
N ARG A 107 -6.04 8.28 -14.63
CA ARG A 107 -7.16 7.42 -14.23
C ARG A 107 -6.94 6.83 -12.84
N LEU A 108 -5.71 6.40 -12.55
CA LEU A 108 -5.32 5.87 -11.26
C LEU A 108 -5.47 6.93 -10.16
N CYS A 109 -5.03 8.17 -10.40
CA CYS A 109 -5.24 9.29 -9.48
C CYS A 109 -6.72 9.51 -9.16
N LYS A 110 -7.58 9.56 -10.18
CA LYS A 110 -9.04 9.70 -10.00
C LYS A 110 -9.64 8.55 -9.20
N LEU A 111 -9.14 7.33 -9.37
CA LEU A 111 -9.60 6.18 -8.59
C LEU A 111 -9.13 6.24 -7.14
N MET A 112 -7.89 6.66 -6.91
CA MET A 112 -7.37 6.88 -5.56
C MET A 112 -8.13 7.98 -4.82
N ASP A 113 -8.50 9.09 -5.48
CA ASP A 113 -9.36 10.14 -4.92
C ASP A 113 -10.73 9.57 -4.51
N LYS A 114 -11.39 8.86 -5.44
CA LYS A 114 -12.67 8.21 -5.16
C LYS A 114 -12.57 7.23 -3.99
N PHE A 115 -11.49 6.46 -3.91
CA PHE A 115 -11.25 5.52 -2.82
C PHE A 115 -10.99 6.24 -1.49
N GLN A 116 -10.23 7.34 -1.50
CA GLN A 116 -9.94 8.15 -0.33
C GLN A 116 -11.24 8.67 0.31
N ASP A 117 -12.17 9.18 -0.52
CA ASP A 117 -13.47 9.70 -0.08
C ASP A 117 -14.50 8.60 0.23
N ALA A 118 -14.31 7.39 -0.29
CA ALA A 118 -15.24 6.30 -0.07
C ALA A 118 -15.21 5.78 1.37
N LYS A 119 -16.38 5.49 1.92
CA LYS A 119 -16.53 4.71 3.16
C LYS A 119 -16.32 3.24 2.85
N ILE A 120 -15.08 2.78 2.96
CA ILE A 120 -14.69 1.38 2.78
C ILE A 120 -14.57 0.71 4.14
N GLN A 121 -15.12 -0.50 4.25
CA GLN A 121 -14.98 -1.38 5.40
C GLN A 121 -14.21 -2.63 4.98
N PHE A 122 -13.04 -2.84 5.57
CA PHE A 122 -12.26 -4.04 5.41
C PHE A 122 -12.69 -5.10 6.42
N ILE A 123 -12.82 -6.35 5.97
CA ILE A 123 -13.23 -7.49 6.78
C ILE A 123 -12.14 -8.56 6.65
N GLY A 124 -11.45 -8.84 7.75
CA GLY A 124 -10.46 -9.90 7.85
C GLY A 124 -9.93 -10.05 9.26
N ASN A 125 -9.17 -11.13 9.49
CA ASN A 125 -8.41 -11.36 10.72
C ASN A 125 -6.97 -10.79 10.62
N ASP A 126 -6.23 -10.86 11.72
CA ASP A 126 -4.87 -10.33 11.83
C ASP A 126 -3.90 -10.92 10.79
N ASP A 127 -3.99 -12.23 10.54
CA ASP A 127 -3.14 -12.93 9.56
C ASP A 127 -3.47 -12.45 8.13
N GLU A 128 -4.75 -12.36 7.79
CA GLU A 128 -5.20 -11.89 6.48
C GLU A 128 -4.75 -10.44 6.24
N VAL A 129 -4.93 -9.57 7.23
CA VAL A 129 -4.51 -8.16 7.15
C VAL A 129 -3.00 -8.03 7.03
N SER A 130 -2.24 -8.85 7.76
CA SER A 130 -0.79 -8.84 7.71
C SER A 130 -0.25 -9.40 6.40
N GLU A 131 -0.83 -10.48 5.89
CA GLU A 131 -0.52 -11.00 4.56
C GLU A 131 -0.80 -9.95 3.49
N PHE A 132 -1.94 -9.24 3.60
CA PHE A 132 -2.28 -8.15 2.69
C PHE A 132 -1.26 -7.02 2.75
N PHE A 133 -0.87 -6.59 3.94
CA PHE A 133 0.18 -5.59 4.11
C PHE A 133 1.47 -5.99 3.38
N VAL A 134 1.94 -7.24 3.57
CA VAL A 134 3.19 -7.70 2.96
C VAL A 134 3.04 -7.84 1.43
N ARG A 135 1.98 -8.50 0.94
CA ARG A 135 1.71 -8.66 -0.50
C ARG A 135 1.57 -7.32 -1.19
N PHE A 136 0.80 -6.43 -0.59
CA PHE A 136 0.56 -5.11 -1.16
C PHE A 136 1.88 -4.34 -1.26
N LEU A 137 2.65 -4.23 -0.19
CA LEU A 137 3.94 -3.53 -0.25
C LEU A 137 4.93 -4.16 -1.24
N LEU A 138 5.03 -5.49 -1.30
CA LEU A 138 5.87 -6.16 -2.32
C LEU A 138 5.42 -5.81 -3.74
N SER A 139 4.11 -5.79 -3.99
CA SER A 139 3.56 -5.39 -5.27
C SER A 139 3.88 -3.92 -5.62
N GLN A 140 3.98 -3.06 -4.60
CA GLN A 140 4.38 -1.67 -4.74
C GLN A 140 5.90 -1.47 -4.90
N LEU A 141 6.72 -2.53 -4.84
CA LEU A 141 8.14 -2.46 -5.18
C LEU A 141 8.42 -2.92 -6.63
N LEU A 142 7.41 -3.43 -7.32
CA LEU A 142 7.53 -3.85 -8.71
C LEU A 142 7.67 -2.64 -9.65
N GLN A 143 8.33 -2.87 -10.79
CA GLN A 143 8.42 -1.87 -11.85
C GLN A 143 7.03 -1.45 -12.36
N ASP A 144 6.05 -2.36 -12.39
CA ASP A 144 4.66 -2.08 -12.73
C ASP A 144 3.71 -2.19 -11.52
N TRP A 145 3.97 -1.40 -10.50
CA TRP A 145 3.14 -1.28 -9.28
C TRP A 145 1.69 -0.81 -9.55
N ARG A 146 1.42 -0.23 -10.72
CA ARG A 146 0.11 0.32 -11.11
C ARG A 146 -0.95 -0.76 -11.27
N GLY A 147 -0.58 -1.90 -11.87
CA GLY A 147 -1.48 -3.05 -12.05
C GLY A 147 -2.11 -3.54 -10.74
N PRO A 148 -1.32 -3.93 -9.73
CA PRO A 148 -1.86 -4.41 -8.45
C PRO A 148 -2.64 -3.32 -7.71
N LEU A 149 -2.18 -2.06 -7.73
CA LEU A 149 -2.93 -0.97 -7.10
C LEU A 149 -4.30 -0.75 -7.77
N MET A 150 -4.34 -0.71 -9.10
CA MET A 150 -5.58 -0.56 -9.87
C MET A 150 -6.58 -1.66 -9.50
N ALA A 151 -6.12 -2.90 -9.43
CA ALA A 151 -6.97 -4.05 -9.12
C ALA A 151 -7.50 -3.99 -7.67
N VAL A 152 -6.68 -3.59 -6.70
CA VAL A 152 -7.13 -3.35 -5.31
C VAL A 152 -8.16 -2.22 -5.24
N LEU A 153 -7.92 -1.09 -5.92
CA LEU A 153 -8.85 0.05 -5.92
C LEU A 153 -10.21 -0.31 -6.51
N LEU A 154 -10.22 -1.00 -7.66
CA LEU A 154 -11.45 -1.42 -8.33
C LEU A 154 -12.26 -2.38 -7.47
N GLU A 155 -11.59 -3.37 -6.88
CA GLU A 155 -12.19 -4.33 -5.96
C GLU A 155 -12.81 -3.62 -4.75
N CYS A 156 -12.09 -2.65 -4.16
CA CYS A 156 -12.61 -1.90 -3.04
C CYS A 156 -13.83 -1.03 -3.38
N LEU A 157 -13.79 -0.36 -4.52
CA LEU A 157 -14.83 0.56 -4.96
C LEU A 157 -16.12 -0.16 -5.40
N GLN A 158 -16.02 -1.44 -5.80
CA GLN A 158 -17.16 -2.26 -6.19
C GLN A 158 -18.06 -2.58 -4.99
N ASP A 159 -17.51 -3.24 -3.96
CA ASP A 159 -18.33 -3.82 -2.88
C ASP A 159 -18.41 -2.93 -1.62
N LYS A 160 -17.50 -1.96 -1.45
CA LYS A 160 -17.32 -1.09 -0.25
C LYS A 160 -17.14 -1.83 1.09
N LYS A 161 -17.51 -3.11 1.17
CA LYS A 161 -17.23 -4.08 2.23
C LYS A 161 -16.35 -5.17 1.64
N VAL A 162 -15.07 -5.08 1.91
CA VAL A 162 -14.05 -5.82 1.18
C VAL A 162 -13.46 -6.90 2.07
N LYS A 163 -13.55 -8.16 1.63
CA LYS A 163 -12.89 -9.27 2.32
C LYS A 163 -11.40 -9.23 2.03
N ILE A 164 -10.56 -9.16 3.05
CA ILE A 164 -9.11 -9.10 2.87
C ILE A 164 -8.56 -10.36 2.17
N ALA A 165 -9.12 -11.53 2.47
CA ALA A 165 -8.78 -12.76 1.74
C ALA A 165 -8.97 -12.64 0.21
N LYS A 166 -9.98 -11.88 -0.26
CA LYS A 166 -10.20 -11.64 -1.69
C LYS A 166 -9.08 -10.79 -2.29
N LEU A 167 -8.65 -9.74 -1.57
CA LEU A 167 -7.50 -8.92 -1.97
C LEU A 167 -6.20 -9.72 -1.99
N ASN A 168 -5.97 -10.58 -0.99
CA ASN A 168 -4.79 -11.46 -0.97
C ASN A 168 -4.78 -12.41 -2.17
N ASN A 169 -5.92 -13.04 -2.47
CA ASN A 169 -6.04 -13.91 -3.65
C ASN A 169 -5.82 -13.15 -4.96
N LEU A 170 -6.34 -11.92 -5.07
CA LEU A 170 -6.13 -11.07 -6.23
C LEU A 170 -4.64 -10.71 -6.39
N LEU A 171 -3.96 -10.37 -5.29
CA LEU A 171 -2.55 -9.97 -5.32
C LEU A 171 -1.59 -11.13 -5.61
N LYS A 172 -2.02 -12.40 -5.47
CA LYS A 172 -1.21 -13.58 -5.88
C LYS A 172 -0.79 -13.54 -7.35
N ILE A 173 -1.57 -12.89 -8.20
CA ILE A 173 -1.24 -12.72 -9.63
C ILE A 173 0.08 -11.97 -9.81
N TRP A 174 0.44 -11.10 -8.85
CA TRP A 174 1.67 -10.31 -8.87
C TRP A 174 2.78 -10.86 -7.97
N ASP A 175 2.63 -12.08 -7.42
CA ASP A 175 3.67 -12.75 -6.63
C ASP A 175 4.72 -13.43 -7.52
N TYR A 176 5.35 -12.64 -8.39
CA TYR A 176 6.45 -13.14 -9.25
C TYR A 176 7.70 -13.49 -8.45
N THR A 177 7.75 -13.04 -7.19
CA THR A 177 8.85 -13.21 -6.25
C THR A 177 8.83 -14.55 -5.52
N LYS A 178 7.74 -15.33 -5.63
CA LYS A 178 7.54 -16.61 -4.95
C LYS A 178 7.75 -16.51 -3.43
N VAL A 179 7.30 -15.41 -2.85
CA VAL A 179 7.47 -15.16 -1.41
C VAL A 179 6.45 -15.96 -0.60
N PHE A 180 5.26 -16.22 -1.15
CA PHE A 180 4.14 -16.85 -0.42
C PHE A 180 3.73 -18.23 -0.93
#